data_AF-A0A7Y0S535-F1
#
_entry.id   AF-A0A7Y0S535-F1
#
_cell.length_a   1.000
_cell.length_b   1.000
_cell.length_c   1.000
_cell.angle_alpha   90.00
_cell.angle_beta   90.00
_cell.angle_gamma   90.00
#
_symmetry.space_group_name_H-M   'P 1'
#
loop_
_entity.id
_entity.type
_entity.pdbx_description
1 polymer ?
#
loop_
_entity_poly.entity_id
_entity_poly.type
_entity_poly.pdbx_seq_one_letter_code
_entity_poly.pdbx_strand_id
1 'polypeptide(L)'
;MNEEPICKLVGGFMKYPKIISIDVNSDRLDVFEGRTRTHKKCAVVYFSGPEGWGVTMNIALDSVDDFIADKKFQMHFIELAKDHLGIS
;
A
#
# COMPACT_ATOMS: atom_id res chain seq x y z
N MET A 1 -14.02 -12.86 -10.22
CA MET A 1 -14.26 -11.58 -9.51
C MET A 1 -12.90 -11.03 -9.14
N ASN A 2 -12.43 -10.02 -9.86
CA ASN A 2 -11.23 -9.29 -9.47
C ASN A 2 -11.64 -8.39 -8.31
N GLU A 3 -11.14 -8.69 -7.11
CA GLU A 3 -11.32 -7.81 -5.96
C GLU A 3 -10.55 -6.53 -6.27
N GLU A 4 -11.26 -5.41 -6.47
CA GLU A 4 -10.63 -4.11 -6.70
C GLU A 4 -9.76 -3.74 -5.48
N PRO A 5 -8.60 -3.09 -5.68
CA PRO A 5 -7.73 -2.69 -4.59
C PRO A 5 -8.44 -1.68 -3.68
N ILE A 6 -8.86 -2.12 -2.49
CA ILE A 6 -9.52 -1.26 -1.51
C ILE A 6 -8.47 -0.47 -0.73
N CYS A 7 -8.48 0.86 -0.87
CA CYS A 7 -7.71 1.77 -0.03
C CYS A 7 -8.34 1.90 1.35
N LYS A 8 -7.54 1.85 2.42
CA LYS A 8 -8.01 2.02 3.81
C LYS A 8 -7.05 2.89 4.60
N LEU A 9 -7.62 3.83 5.37
CA LEU A 9 -6.90 4.57 6.40
C LEU A 9 -6.58 3.64 7.57
N VAL A 10 -5.34 3.66 8.04
CA VAL A 10 -4.88 2.89 9.20
C VAL A 10 -4.14 3.81 10.18
N GLY A 11 -4.33 3.57 11.47
CA GLY A 11 -3.59 4.25 12.54
C GLY A 11 -2.56 3.32 13.18
N GLY A 12 -1.34 3.81 13.38
CA GLY A 12 -0.25 3.09 14.03
C GLY A 12 0.64 2.26 13.08
N PHE A 13 1.69 1.66 13.63
CA PHE A 13 2.68 0.92 12.86
C PHE A 13 2.17 -0.45 12.40
N MET A 14 2.48 -0.79 11.14
CA MET A 14 2.18 -2.10 10.56
C MET A 14 2.96 -3.21 11.29
N LYS A 15 2.24 -4.19 11.85
CA LYS A 15 2.81 -5.34 12.58
C LYS A 15 3.10 -6.55 11.67
N TYR A 16 2.84 -6.42 10.38
CA TYR A 16 3.00 -7.49 9.40
C TYR A 16 4.45 -7.63 8.96
N PRO A 17 4.90 -8.82 8.52
CA PRO A 17 6.23 -9.00 7.94
C PRO A 17 6.41 -8.09 6.73
N LYS A 18 7.47 -7.28 6.71
CA LYS A 18 7.79 -6.42 5.57
C LYS A 18 8.41 -7.27 4.46
N ILE A 19 7.92 -7.10 3.24
CA ILE A 19 8.42 -7.71 2.01
C ILE A 19 9.51 -6.82 1.41
N ILE A 20 9.16 -5.56 1.11
CA ILE A 20 10.06 -4.61 0.44
C ILE A 20 9.68 -3.16 0.79
N SER A 21 10.62 -2.24 0.57
CA SER A 21 10.37 -0.79 0.53
C SER A 21 10.70 -0.27 -0.86
N ILE A 22 9.84 0.61 -1.39
CA ILE A 22 9.93 1.17 -2.73
C ILE A 22 9.97 2.69 -2.59
N ASP A 23 11.05 3.31 -3.08
CA ASP A 23 11.19 4.76 -3.10
C ASP A 23 10.69 5.31 -4.44
N VAL A 24 9.76 6.26 -4.40
CA VAL A 24 9.09 6.83 -5.58
C VAL A 24 9.09 8.36 -5.46
N ASN A 25 9.97 9.03 -6.22
CA ASN A 25 10.01 10.50 -6.31
C ASN A 25 10.01 11.22 -4.94
N SER A 26 10.76 10.70 -3.96
CA SER A 26 10.86 11.18 -2.56
C SER A 26 9.80 10.67 -1.59
N ASP A 27 8.75 10.01 -2.08
CA ASP A 27 7.82 9.25 -1.26
C ASP A 27 8.33 7.81 -1.06
N ARG A 28 7.87 7.17 0.01
CA ARG A 28 8.18 5.77 0.30
C ARG A 28 6.92 4.94 0.47
N LEU A 29 6.90 3.81 -0.20
CA LEU A 29 5.93 2.75 -0.02
C LEU A 29 6.58 1.57 0.68
N ASP A 30 5.90 1.02 1.68
CA ASP A 30 6.29 -0.24 2.30
C ASP A 30 5.29 -1.32 1.90
N VAL A 31 5.77 -2.50 1.51
CA VAL A 31 4.93 -3.64 1.17
C VAL A 31 5.08 -4.69 2.25
N PHE A 32 3.96 -5.22 2.74
CA PHE A 32 3.92 -6.21 3.82
C PHE A 32 3.16 -7.48 3.39
N GLU A 33 3.47 -8.62 4.00
CA GLU A 33 2.65 -9.82 3.88
C GLU A 33 1.42 -9.68 4.80
N GLY A 34 0.23 -9.64 4.21
CA GLY A 34 -1.02 -9.52 4.93
C GLY A 34 -2.04 -10.58 4.57
N ARG A 35 -3.26 -10.39 5.06
CA ARG A 35 -4.41 -11.22 4.73
C ARG A 35 -5.65 -10.38 4.51
N THR A 36 -6.49 -10.78 3.56
CA THR A 36 -7.82 -10.23 3.38
C THR A 36 -8.73 -10.59 4.56
N ARG A 37 -9.93 -10.00 4.62
CA ARG A 37 -10.95 -10.36 5.63
C ARG A 37 -11.37 -11.84 5.58
N THR A 38 -11.22 -12.47 4.42
CA THR A 38 -11.50 -13.89 4.19
C THR A 38 -10.28 -14.78 4.47
N HIS A 39 -9.24 -14.24 5.11
CA HIS A 39 -7.98 -14.93 5.46
C HIS A 39 -7.11 -15.37 4.27
N LYS A 40 -7.42 -14.93 3.04
CA LYS A 40 -6.56 -15.16 1.87
C LYS A 40 -5.29 -14.31 1.99
N LYS A 41 -4.12 -14.88 1.72
CA LYS A 41 -2.85 -14.15 1.72
C LYS A 41 -2.86 -13.06 0.62
N CYS A 42 -2.34 -11.89 0.94
CA CYS A 42 -2.18 -10.77 0.01
C CYS A 42 -0.92 -9.96 0.38
N ALA A 43 -0.47 -9.11 -0.54
CA ALA A 43 0.46 -8.05 -0.19
C ALA A 43 -0.33 -6.80 0.21
N VAL A 44 0.16 -6.10 1.23
CA VAL A 44 -0.41 -4.84 1.71
C VAL A 44 0.61 -3.75 1.42
N VAL A 45 0.30 -2.91 0.44
CA VAL A 45 1.10 -1.71 0.14
C VAL A 45 0.65 -0.62 1.10
N TYR A 46 1.60 0.05 1.73
CA TYR A 46 1.39 1.05 2.76
C TYR A 46 2.14 2.33 2.41
N PHE A 47 1.40 3.43 2.39
CA PHE A 47 1.93 4.79 2.35
C PHE A 47 1.81 5.41 3.74
N SER A 48 2.94 5.86 4.31
CA SER A 48 2.96 6.49 5.63
C SER A 48 2.60 7.96 5.53
N GLY A 49 1.61 8.37 6.31
CA GLY A 49 1.21 9.76 6.50
C GLY A 49 1.76 10.39 7.79
N PRO A 50 1.41 11.66 8.04
CA PRO A 50 1.71 12.41 9.26
C PRO A 50 1.08 11.76 10.49
N GLU A 51 1.65 12.07 11.66
CA GLU A 51 1.06 11.75 12.97
C GLU A 51 0.75 10.25 13.19
N GLY A 52 1.45 9.36 12.48
CA GLY A 52 1.28 7.92 12.61
C GLY A 52 0.06 7.35 11.89
N TRP A 53 -0.57 8.14 11.00
CA TRP A 53 -1.57 7.66 10.06
C TRP A 53 -0.92 7.11 8.80
N GLY A 54 -1.66 6.33 8.04
CA GLY A 54 -1.27 5.96 6.68
C GLY A 54 -2.42 5.34 5.90
N VAL A 55 -2.14 5.05 4.63
CA VAL A 55 -3.11 4.46 3.71
C VAL A 55 -2.55 3.14 3.21
N THR A 56 -3.39 2.12 3.24
CA THR A 56 -3.05 0.79 2.73
C THR A 56 -3.89 0.46 1.51
N MET A 57 -3.32 -0.25 0.53
CA MET A 57 -4.07 -1.03 -0.45
C MET A 57 -3.65 -2.49 -0.43
N ASN A 58 -4.57 -3.38 -0.78
CA ASN A 58 -4.28 -4.80 -0.93
C ASN A 58 -4.05 -5.13 -2.41
N ILE A 59 -3.01 -5.90 -2.70
CA ILE A 59 -2.77 -6.50 -4.01
C ILE A 59 -2.53 -8.00 -3.86
N ALA A 60 -2.69 -8.76 -4.94
CA ALA A 60 -2.35 -10.17 -4.93
C ALA A 60 -0.83 -10.35 -4.74
N LEU A 61 -0.42 -11.42 -4.06
CA LEU A 61 1.00 -11.66 -3.75
C LEU A 61 1.85 -11.85 -5.01
N ASP A 62 1.29 -12.47 -6.03
CA ASP A 62 1.89 -12.67 -7.35
C ASP A 62 1.95 -11.40 -8.19
N SER A 63 1.20 -10.35 -7.85
CA SER A 63 1.24 -9.05 -8.52
C SER A 63 2.24 -8.06 -7.91
N VAL A 64 3.04 -8.48 -6.92
CA VAL A 64 4.03 -7.58 -6.27
C VAL A 64 5.10 -7.13 -7.26
N ASP A 65 5.63 -8.05 -8.06
CA ASP A 65 6.66 -7.73 -9.06
C ASP A 65 6.11 -6.80 -10.16
N ASP A 66 4.87 -7.03 -10.59
CA ASP A 66 4.17 -6.16 -11.55
C ASP A 66 3.96 -4.75 -10.97
N PHE A 67 3.57 -4.65 -9.69
CA PHE A 67 3.44 -3.38 -9.00
C PHE A 67 4.78 -2.64 -8.90
N ILE A 68 5.89 -3.35 -8.62
CA ILE A 68 7.24 -2.77 -8.55
C ILE A 68 7.69 -2.26 -9.94
N ALA A 69 7.32 -2.96 -11.01
CA ALA A 69 7.66 -2.56 -12.38
C ALA A 69 6.82 -1.37 -12.89
N ASP A 70 5.61 -1.17 -12.37
CA ASP A 70 4.70 -0.09 -12.80
C ASP A 70 4.81 1.16 -11.93
N LYS A 71 5.75 2.04 -12.28
CA LYS A 71 5.91 3.35 -11.64
C LYS A 71 4.66 4.24 -11.75
N LYS A 72 3.85 4.12 -12.81
CA LYS A 72 2.62 4.93 -12.94
C LYS A 72 1.59 4.50 -11.90
N PHE A 73 1.44 3.19 -11.71
CA PHE A 73 0.53 2.68 -10.70
C PHE A 73 0.97 3.06 -9.28
N GLN A 74 2.28 3.00 -8.98
CA GLN A 74 2.82 3.48 -7.72
C GLN A 74 2.51 4.96 -7.46
N MET A 75 2.76 5.84 -8.44
CA MET A 75 2.48 7.26 -8.33
C MET A 75 0.98 7.52 -8.13
N HIS A 76 0.12 6.81 -8.86
CA HIS A 76 -1.32 6.96 -8.71
C HIS A 76 -1.81 6.55 -7.30
N PHE A 77 -1.27 5.46 -6.75
CA PHE A 77 -1.57 5.08 -5.36
C PHE A 77 -1.12 6.15 -4.36
N ILE A 78 0.07 6.73 -4.54
CA ILE A 78 0.58 7.81 -3.69
C ILE A 78 -0.32 9.05 -3.75
N GLU A 79 -0.75 9.45 -4.95
CA GLU A 79 -1.68 10.57 -5.13
C GLU A 79 -2.99 10.34 -4.38
N LEU A 80 -3.60 9.16 -4.54
CA LEU A 80 -4.82 8.77 -3.83
C LEU A 80 -4.60 8.74 -2.31
N ALA A 81 -3.45 8.24 -1.85
CA ALA A 81 -3.11 8.16 -0.43
C ALA A 81 -2.96 9.56 0.18
N LYS A 82 -2.28 10.47 -0.52
CA LYS A 82 -2.11 11.87 -0.12
C LYS A 82 -3.46 12.59 -0.03
N ASP A 83 -4.33 12.41 -1.02
CA ASP A 83 -5.70 12.93 -1.00
C ASP A 83 -6.50 12.42 0.20
N HIS A 84 -6.45 11.10 0.48
CA HIS A 84 -7.11 10.50 1.66
C HIS A 84 -6.58 11.01 3.00
N LEU A 85 -5.32 11.43 3.04
CA LEU A 85 -4.68 11.98 4.23
C LEU A 85 -4.82 13.51 4.31
N GLY A 86 -5.37 14.16 3.29
CA GLY A 86 -5.47 15.62 3.21
C GLY A 86 -4.12 16.32 3.06
N ILE A 87 -3.14 15.67 2.41
CA ILE A 87 -1.78 16.18 2.20
C ILE A 87 -1.65 16.53 0.72
N SER A 88 -1.18 17.73 0.40
CA SER A 88 -0.91 18.17 -0.98
C SER A 88 0.46 17.73 -1.48
#